data_AF-A0A0D6B6W0-F1
#
_entry.id   AF-A0A0D6B6W0-F1
#
_cell.length_a   1.000
_cell.length_b   1.000
_cell.length_c   1.000
_cell.angle_alpha   90.00
_cell.angle_beta   90.00
_cell.angle_gamma   90.00
#
_symmetry.space_group_name_H-M   'P 1'
#
loop_
_entity.id
_entity.type
_entity.pdbx_description
1 polymer ?
#
loop_
_entity_poly.entity_id
_entity_poly.type
_entity_poly.pdbx_seq_one_letter_code
_entity_poly.pdbx_strand_id
1 'polypeptide(L)'
;MPASVPCRGGLSPRALLDDIPACAITLSDKETPMSITPEEKTRLIKEFGSKDGDTGSPEVQIAILTSRITTLTEHFKTHKKDNHSRRGLLKLVAQRRKLLDYLKGKEVARYQDLIKRLGIRR
;
A
#
# COMPACT_ATOMS: atom_id res chain seq x y z
N MET A 1 -32.72 47.61 2.77
CA MET A 1 -31.38 47.38 3.36
C MET A 1 -31.34 45.96 3.95
N PRO A 2 -30.31 45.17 3.65
CA PRO A 2 -30.28 43.72 3.84
C PRO A 2 -29.72 43.33 5.22
N ALA A 3 -30.35 42.37 5.89
CA ALA A 3 -29.73 41.65 6.99
C ALA A 3 -29.72 40.16 6.65
N SER A 4 -28.59 39.76 6.07
CA SER A 4 -28.14 38.40 5.83
C SER A 4 -28.23 37.55 7.10
N VAL A 5 -28.95 36.44 7.05
CA VAL A 5 -28.84 35.37 8.05
C VAL A 5 -27.73 34.41 7.59
N PRO A 6 -26.70 34.14 8.41
CA PRO A 6 -25.58 33.29 8.02
C PRO A 6 -25.97 31.81 8.04
N CYS A 7 -25.44 31.09 7.04
CA CYS A 7 -25.45 29.64 6.94
C CYS A 7 -24.92 29.00 8.23
N ARG A 8 -25.64 27.99 8.76
CA ARG A 8 -25.19 27.16 9.89
C ARG A 8 -23.89 26.44 9.51
N GLY A 9 -22.80 26.89 10.11
CA GLY A 9 -21.48 26.28 10.05
C GLY A 9 -21.49 24.87 10.64
N GLY A 10 -20.72 24.00 9.99
CA GLY A 10 -20.65 22.57 10.22
C GLY A 10 -20.26 22.16 11.64
N LEU A 11 -20.86 21.06 12.07
CA LEU A 11 -20.31 20.23 13.14
C LEU A 11 -18.88 19.83 12.76
N SER A 12 -17.92 20.23 13.57
CA SER A 12 -16.59 19.65 13.64
C SER A 12 -16.67 18.32 14.40
N PRO A 13 -16.49 17.15 13.75
CA PRO A 13 -16.36 15.89 14.48
C PRO A 13 -14.88 15.68 14.79
N ARG A 14 -14.31 16.56 15.62
CA ARG A 14 -12.89 16.49 15.99
C ARG A 14 -12.66 16.77 17.48
N ALA A 15 -13.65 16.43 18.29
CA ALA A 15 -13.56 16.47 19.75
C ALA A 15 -14.39 15.31 20.30
N LEU A 16 -13.91 14.08 20.13
CA LEU A 16 -14.38 12.92 20.89
C LEU A 16 -13.33 11.80 20.86
N LEU A 17 -12.07 12.13 21.16
CA LEU A 17 -10.99 11.15 21.24
C LEU A 17 -10.21 11.19 22.58
N ASP A 18 -10.76 11.83 23.61
CA ASP A 18 -10.06 11.98 24.90
C ASP A 18 -10.69 11.17 26.05
N ASP A 19 -11.76 10.40 25.81
CA ASP A 19 -12.41 9.55 26.83
C ASP A 19 -12.57 8.09 26.36
N ILE A 20 -11.54 7.54 25.70
CA ILE A 20 -11.48 6.08 25.49
C ILE A 20 -10.69 5.49 26.67
N PRO A 21 -11.32 4.68 27.55
CA PRO A 21 -10.59 4.01 28.62
C PRO A 21 -9.53 3.09 28.02
N ALA A 22 -8.32 3.14 28.58
CA ALA A 22 -7.15 2.33 28.23
C ALA A 22 -7.31 0.81 28.54
N CYS A 23 -8.52 0.27 28.38
CA CYS A 23 -8.85 -1.13 28.60
C CYS A 23 -9.18 -1.82 27.27
N ALA A 24 -8.24 -2.64 26.83
CA ALA A 24 -8.49 -3.82 26.00
C ALA A 24 -8.97 -3.60 24.57
N ILE A 25 -8.10 -3.03 23.74
CA ILE A 25 -7.93 -3.60 22.40
C ILE A 25 -6.50 -4.16 22.37
N THR A 26 -6.31 -5.32 23.00
CA THR A 26 -5.26 -6.23 22.56
C THR A 26 -5.65 -6.64 21.15
N LEU A 27 -5.13 -5.92 20.15
CA LEU A 27 -5.12 -6.33 18.76
C LEU A 27 -4.31 -7.63 18.73
N SER A 28 -4.99 -8.74 19.01
CA SER A 28 -4.50 -10.07 18.68
C SER A 28 -4.26 -10.05 17.18
N ASP A 29 -3.00 -10.21 16.85
CA ASP A 29 -2.43 -10.45 15.54
C ASP A 29 -3.20 -11.57 14.83
N LYS A 30 -4.32 -11.23 14.19
CA LYS A 30 -4.88 -12.08 13.16
C LYS A 30 -4.07 -11.81 11.90
N GLU A 31 -2.93 -12.49 11.82
CA GLU A 31 -2.20 -12.71 10.59
C GLU A 31 -3.20 -13.12 9.51
N THR A 32 -3.46 -12.19 8.58
CA THR A 32 -4.23 -12.49 7.39
C THR A 32 -3.22 -12.89 6.33
N PRO A 33 -3.08 -14.18 5.97
CA PRO A 33 -2.03 -14.67 5.07
C PRO A 33 -2.13 -14.12 3.64
N MET A 34 -3.13 -13.30 3.33
CA MET A 34 -3.31 -12.67 2.02
C MET A 34 -2.92 -11.19 2.01
N SER A 35 -2.62 -10.61 3.19
CA SER A 35 -2.34 -9.19 3.37
C SER A 35 -0.99 -9.00 4.05
N ILE A 36 -0.07 -8.28 3.39
CA ILE A 36 1.16 -7.78 4.04
C ILE A 36 0.77 -7.08 5.35
N THR A 37 1.54 -7.34 6.41
CA THR A 37 1.35 -6.69 7.72
C THR A 37 1.39 -5.16 7.56
N PRO A 38 0.58 -4.41 8.32
CA PRO A 38 0.61 -2.95 8.26
C PRO A 38 2.02 -2.39 8.53
N GLU A 39 2.80 -3.12 9.33
CA GLU A 39 4.18 -2.81 9.69
C GLU A 39 5.13 -2.91 8.50
N GLU A 40 5.11 -4.02 7.75
CA GLU A 40 5.95 -4.20 6.56
C GLU A 40 5.62 -3.16 5.47
N LYS A 41 4.33 -2.85 5.29
CA LYS A 41 3.93 -1.76 4.38
C LYS A 41 4.56 -0.43 4.80
N THR A 42 4.52 -0.13 6.09
CA THR A 42 5.05 1.13 6.62
C THR A 42 6.57 1.21 6.47
N ARG A 43 7.28 0.09 6.66
CA ARG A 43 8.73 -0.02 6.42
C ARG A 43 9.06 0.24 4.94
N LEU A 44 8.37 -0.41 4.01
CA LEU A 44 8.57 -0.21 2.57
C LEU A 44 8.25 1.24 2.12
N ILE A 45 7.24 1.87 2.71
CA ILE A 45 6.93 3.29 2.44
C ILE A 45 8.08 4.19 2.91
N LYS A 46 8.68 3.91 4.07
CA LYS A 46 9.83 4.67 4.58
C LYS A 46 11.10 4.46 3.76
N GLU A 47 11.34 3.25 3.28
CA GLU A 47 12.55 2.92 2.51
C GLU A 47 12.52 3.45 1.06
N PHE A 48 11.34 3.46 0.44
CA PHE A 48 11.18 3.84 -0.97
C PHE A 48 10.47 5.19 -1.18
N GLY A 49 9.94 5.79 -0.12
CA GLY A 49 9.31 7.12 -0.16
C GLY A 49 10.36 8.23 -0.22
N SER A 50 10.13 9.25 -1.05
CA SER A 50 10.98 10.45 -1.07
C SER A 50 10.62 11.43 0.06
N LYS A 51 9.37 11.39 0.55
CA LYS A 51 8.89 12.18 1.70
C LYS A 51 8.10 11.31 2.67
N ASP A 52 8.08 11.73 3.93
CA ASP A 52 7.23 11.12 4.96
C ASP A 52 5.74 11.26 4.58
N GLY A 53 5.13 10.13 4.20
CA GLY A 53 3.73 10.06 3.76
C GLY A 53 3.52 9.88 2.25
N ASP A 54 4.58 9.79 1.45
CA ASP A 54 4.48 9.50 0.01
C ASP A 54 4.02 8.06 -0.26
N THR A 55 2.71 7.86 -0.28
CA THR A 55 2.07 6.57 -0.61
C THR A 55 1.74 6.45 -2.11
N GLY A 56 1.76 7.56 -2.84
CA GLY A 56 1.39 7.64 -4.25
C GLY A 56 2.54 7.38 -5.24
N SER A 57 3.79 7.39 -4.77
CA SER A 57 4.96 7.28 -5.64
C SER A 57 5.03 5.90 -6.30
N PRO A 58 5.31 5.82 -7.60
CA PRO A 58 5.41 4.55 -8.32
C PRO A 58 6.47 3.61 -7.72
N GLU A 59 7.55 4.17 -7.14
CA GLU A 59 8.60 3.44 -6.42
C GLU A 59 8.01 2.64 -5.24
N VAL A 60 7.28 3.33 -4.36
CA VAL A 60 6.63 2.75 -3.17
C VAL A 60 5.59 1.71 -3.57
N GLN A 61 4.78 1.99 -4.59
CA GLN A 61 3.77 1.04 -5.08
C GLN A 61 4.41 -0.24 -5.63
N ILE A 62 5.51 -0.15 -6.38
CA ILE A 62 6.23 -1.30 -6.92
C ILE A 62 6.83 -2.15 -5.79
N ALA A 63 7.39 -1.52 -4.75
CA ALA A 63 7.94 -2.20 -3.59
C ALA A 63 6.84 -2.99 -2.86
N ILE A 64 5.69 -2.35 -2.58
CA ILE A 64 4.53 -3.00 -1.94
C ILE A 64 4.01 -4.16 -2.79
N LEU A 65 3.81 -3.95 -4.10
CA LEU A 65 3.34 -5.00 -5.01
C LEU A 65 4.31 -6.19 -5.06
N THR A 66 5.62 -5.93 -5.03
CA THR A 66 6.64 -6.98 -5.05
C THR A 66 6.59 -7.83 -3.80
N SER A 67 6.51 -7.22 -2.61
CA SER A 67 6.31 -7.96 -1.36
C SER A 67 5.02 -8.80 -1.39
N ARG A 68 3.90 -8.24 -1.89
CA ARG A 68 2.62 -8.97 -1.99
C ARG A 68 2.73 -10.18 -2.90
N ILE A 69 3.41 -10.04 -4.03
CA ILE A 69 3.66 -11.12 -4.98
C ILE A 69 4.47 -12.22 -4.30
N THR A 70 5.54 -11.90 -3.58
CA THR A 70 6.37 -12.89 -2.87
C THR A 70 5.54 -13.69 -1.87
N THR A 71 4.82 -13.02 -0.97
CA THR A 71 3.94 -13.68 0.01
C THR A 71 2.91 -14.59 -0.68
N LEU A 72 2.18 -14.07 -1.67
CA LEU A 72 1.19 -14.86 -2.40
C LEU A 72 1.80 -16.07 -3.13
N THR A 73 2.99 -15.92 -3.71
CA THR A 73 3.67 -17.04 -4.38
C THR A 73 4.06 -18.15 -3.41
N GLU A 74 4.41 -17.82 -2.17
CA GLU A 74 4.67 -18.82 -1.12
C GLU A 74 3.39 -19.55 -0.71
N HIS A 75 2.27 -18.83 -0.56
CA HIS A 75 0.96 -19.44 -0.29
C HIS A 75 0.48 -20.38 -1.40
N PHE A 76 0.77 -20.10 -2.67
CA PHE A 76 0.39 -21.01 -3.76
C PHE A 76 1.22 -22.29 -3.82
N LYS A 77 2.42 -22.33 -3.24
CA LYS A 77 3.23 -23.56 -3.18
C LYS A 77 2.51 -24.62 -2.35
N THR A 78 1.86 -24.22 -1.25
CA THR A 78 1.08 -25.09 -0.38
C THR A 78 -0.36 -25.27 -0.88
N HIS A 79 -0.98 -24.22 -1.43
CA HIS A 79 -2.38 -24.24 -1.90
C HIS A 79 -2.51 -24.18 -3.43
N LYS A 80 -2.17 -25.29 -4.11
CA LYS A 80 -2.16 -25.36 -5.59
C LYS A 80 -3.53 -25.20 -6.27
N LYS A 81 -4.64 -25.47 -5.57
CA LYS A 81 -6.01 -25.46 -6.13
C LYS A 81 -6.69 -24.09 -6.11
N ASP A 82 -6.08 -23.06 -5.52
CA ASP A 82 -6.69 -21.73 -5.45
C ASP A 82 -6.51 -20.93 -6.76
N ASN A 83 -7.50 -21.05 -7.65
CA ASN A 83 -7.52 -20.37 -8.94
C ASN A 83 -7.97 -18.89 -8.84
N HIS A 84 -8.79 -18.55 -7.85
CA HIS A 84 -9.29 -17.18 -7.66
C HIS A 84 -8.15 -16.25 -7.25
N SER A 85 -7.36 -16.70 -6.27
CA SER A 85 -6.20 -15.94 -5.80
C SER A 85 -5.11 -15.91 -6.88
N ARG A 86 -4.92 -16.97 -7.68
CA ARG A 86 -3.98 -16.97 -8.82
C ARG A 86 -4.34 -15.93 -9.87
N ARG A 87 -5.64 -15.74 -10.16
CA ARG A 87 -6.11 -14.65 -11.03
C ARG A 87 -5.79 -13.28 -10.43
N GLY A 88 -5.93 -13.12 -9.10
CA GLY A 88 -5.51 -11.93 -8.37
C GLY A 88 -4.01 -11.65 -8.50
N LEU A 89 -3.18 -12.69 -8.37
CA LEU A 89 -1.73 -12.59 -8.54
C LEU A 89 -1.34 -12.08 -9.94
N LEU A 90 -1.94 -12.63 -10.99
CA LEU A 90 -1.67 -12.18 -12.37
C LEU A 90 -2.01 -10.71 -12.57
N LYS A 91 -3.09 -10.22 -11.95
CA LYS A 91 -3.44 -8.79 -11.97
C LYS A 91 -2.38 -7.93 -11.26
N LEU A 92 -1.87 -8.37 -10.10
CA LEU A 92 -0.81 -7.66 -9.38
C LEU A 92 0.50 -7.60 -10.18
N VAL A 93 0.88 -8.69 -10.83
CA VAL A 93 2.07 -8.73 -11.72
C VAL A 93 1.89 -7.77 -12.91
N ALA A 94 0.71 -7.76 -13.53
CA ALA A 94 0.40 -6.83 -14.61
C ALA A 94 0.43 -5.36 -14.16
N GLN A 95 -0.10 -5.06 -12.97
CA GLN A 95 -0.04 -3.72 -12.40
C GLN A 95 1.40 -3.28 -12.14
N ARG A 96 2.24 -4.14 -11.55
CA ARG A 96 3.67 -3.86 -11.34
C ARG A 96 4.38 -3.57 -12.66
N ARG A 97 4.10 -4.36 -13.71
CA ARG A 97 4.67 -4.15 -15.05
C ARG A 97 4.27 -2.79 -15.63
N LYS A 98 3.01 -2.40 -15.51
CA LYS A 98 2.53 -1.07 -15.96
C LYS A 98 3.25 0.07 -15.25
N LEU A 99 3.47 -0.03 -13.94
CA LEU A 99 4.19 0.99 -13.18
C LEU A 99 5.67 1.08 -13.60
N LEU A 100 6.31 -0.06 -13.84
CA LEU A 100 7.68 -0.11 -14.35
C LEU A 100 7.79 0.50 -15.76
N ASP A 101 6.84 0.20 -16.65
CA ASP A 101 6.80 0.78 -18.00
C ASP A 101 6.53 2.30 -17.95
N TYR A 102 5.69 2.77 -17.01
CA TYR A 102 5.49 4.21 -16.76
C TYR A 102 6.77 4.91 -16.30
N LEU A 103 7.47 4.33 -15.33
CA LEU A 103 8.74 4.88 -14.84
C LEU A 103 9.81 4.90 -15.92
N LYS A 104 9.90 3.85 -16.73
CA LYS A 104 10.81 3.81 -17.88
C LYS A 104 10.54 4.95 -18.87
N GLY A 105 9.28 5.31 -19.09
CA GLY A 105 8.90 6.41 -19.99
C GLY A 105 9.16 7.81 -19.41
N LYS A 106 9.10 7.96 -18.07
CA LYS A 106 9.39 9.24 -17.40
C LYS A 106 10.87 9.46 -17.15
N GLU A 107 11.54 8.48 -16.54
CA GLU A 107 12.93 8.61 -16.14
C GLU A 107 13.62 7.25 -16.07
N VAL A 108 14.50 7.01 -17.04
CA VAL A 108 15.19 5.72 -17.20
C VAL A 108 16.16 5.46 -16.05
N ALA A 109 16.79 6.49 -15.47
CA ALA A 109 17.72 6.35 -14.34
C ALA A 109 17.03 5.74 -13.12
N ARG A 110 15.91 6.34 -12.67
CA ARG A 110 15.09 5.81 -11.57
C ARG A 110 14.61 4.38 -11.83
N TYR A 111 14.21 4.07 -13.06
CA TYR A 111 13.82 2.71 -13.45
C TYR A 111 14.97 1.70 -13.25
N GLN A 112 16.18 2.03 -13.69
CA GLN A 112 17.35 1.16 -13.53
C GLN A 112 17.72 0.98 -12.06
N ASP A 113 17.67 2.05 -11.26
CA ASP A 113 17.99 2.00 -9.84
C ASP A 113 16.98 1.14 -9.07
N LEU A 114 15.69 1.27 -9.37
CA LEU A 114 14.66 0.42 -8.77
C LEU A 114 14.82 -1.05 -9.14
N ILE A 115 15.15 -1.35 -10.40
CA ILE A 115 15.39 -2.73 -10.83
C ILE A 115 16.57 -3.33 -10.10
N LYS A 116 17.66 -2.57 -9.93
CA LYS A 116 18.84 -3.00 -9.18
C LYS A 116 18.49 -3.25 -7.72
N ARG A 117 17.77 -2.31 -7.08
CA ARG A 117 17.36 -2.42 -5.66
C ARG A 117 16.43 -3.60 -5.41
N LEU A 118 15.45 -3.84 -6.29
CA LEU A 118 14.45 -4.89 -6.12
C LEU A 118 14.86 -6.23 -6.74
N GLY A 119 16.00 -6.30 -7.45
CA GLY A 119 16.49 -7.52 -8.10
C GLY A 119 15.56 -8.08 -9.18
N ILE A 120 14.70 -7.25 -9.77
CA ILE A 120 13.68 -7.70 -10.74
C ILE A 120 14.36 -7.95 -12.09
N ARG A 121 14.46 -9.22 -12.50
CA ARG A 121 14.94 -9.60 -13.84
C ARG A 121 13.78 -9.49 -14.85
N ARG A 122 14.04 -8.87 -16.01
CA ARG A 122 13.10 -8.71 -17.14
C ARG A 122 13.66 -9.40 -18.36
#